data_AF-A0A3M3ZM47-F1
#
_entry.id   AF-A0A3M3ZM47-F1
#
_cell.length_a   1.000
_cell.length_b   1.000
_cell.length_c   1.000
_cell.angle_alpha   90.00
_cell.angle_beta   90.00
_cell.angle_gamma   90.00
#
_symmetry.space_group_name_H-M   'P 1'
#
loop_
_entity.id
_entity.type
_entity.pdbx_description
1 polymer ?
#
loop_
_entity_poly.entity_id
_entity_poly.type
_entity_poly.pdbx_seq_one_letter_code
_entity_poly.pdbx_strand_id
1 'polypeptide(L)'
;MAVPTIAIIGMGSRGLSILEQLIGMSRHATQQPLHIEVFDPQLPGSGLHHAQQADYLMLNTMAGQLSAFSSAFPVCEPAGWTFLQWCSAHDIRLDERGHVCAEGQGRPVDFGDFVPRRLLGRYLQDSYRFVLHQCPAHVRVRHYAERVDACHALPDASGFRLRSQQRRMQVDAVFLTSGHAADSAEQQPSGATVAIEGLGLTAMDTLASLTQGRGGRYVRDGGFAGWRYLPSGREPKVFLYSRSGLPFHARPQWHSPGEAPLPRLFLTAEAINGLRQQWPAGQLDFRRDVLPLIKDEMRAVFYQARVRLVAPRQLPSVQRLLCEATSRPALFALLAEQWGEFEPDEWLVTERWSGSAESYATWFVEWIERDLALSRLGTARSPIRLALEVWRDYRDVLRLVAGRNGLTEVSTIDFYGPWAGLSNRLVGGPQKERHEDLLALIKAGVVTVLSPMDDARQFDCVIPARVAHSGLSRPAQGLIGDLLEQGLIRAAHAWPADGIETDRTGRALGRDGSPQPRLWVLGPAVEGCTFYNHYIPTPDPACHALIEARRAVESCLAILADPAP
;
A
#
# COMPACT_ATOMS: atom_id res chain seq x y z
N MET A 1 8.44 -30.28 29.17
CA MET A 1 8.99 -29.54 28.02
C MET A 1 9.02 -28.05 28.39
N ALA A 2 10.03 -27.31 27.95
CA ALA A 2 10.04 -25.85 28.11
C ALA A 2 8.84 -25.25 27.36
N VAL A 3 8.30 -24.14 27.87
CA VAL A 3 7.18 -23.45 27.22
C VAL A 3 7.72 -22.75 25.96
N PRO A 4 7.20 -23.05 24.76
CA PRO A 4 7.63 -22.37 23.53
C PRO A 4 7.47 -20.86 23.63
N THR A 5 8.46 -20.13 23.15
CA THR A 5 8.55 -18.67 23.18
C THR A 5 8.72 -18.13 21.76
N ILE A 6 7.72 -17.42 21.26
CA ILE A 6 7.71 -16.81 19.93
C ILE A 6 7.94 -15.31 20.06
N ALA A 7 8.88 -14.75 19.30
CA ALA A 7 9.05 -13.32 19.17
C ALA A 7 8.28 -12.75 17.97
N ILE A 8 7.63 -11.60 18.15
CA ILE A 8 7.12 -10.78 17.05
C ILE A 8 7.88 -9.45 17.07
N ILE A 9 8.65 -9.19 16.01
CA ILE A 9 9.43 -7.96 15.85
C ILE A 9 8.69 -7.02 14.90
N GLY A 10 8.23 -5.89 15.42
CA GLY A 10 7.27 -5.00 14.80
C GLY A 10 5.84 -5.38 15.18
N MET A 11 5.08 -4.41 15.66
CA MET A 11 3.68 -4.56 16.06
C MET A 11 2.83 -3.48 15.37
N GLY A 12 3.06 -3.26 14.07
CA GLY A 12 2.12 -2.57 13.20
C GLY A 12 0.99 -3.49 12.72
N SER A 13 0.32 -3.12 11.63
CA SER A 13 -0.79 -3.90 11.07
C SER A 13 -0.44 -5.37 10.78
N ARG A 14 0.77 -5.64 10.25
CA ARG A 14 1.24 -7.00 9.95
C ARG A 14 1.54 -7.82 11.21
N GLY A 15 2.21 -7.23 12.19
CA GLY A 15 2.48 -7.88 13.48
C GLY A 15 1.18 -8.18 14.25
N LEU A 16 0.21 -7.27 14.16
CA LEU A 16 -1.12 -7.46 14.75
C LEU A 16 -1.86 -8.65 14.11
N SER A 17 -1.78 -8.83 12.79
CA SER A 17 -2.34 -10.00 12.12
C SER A 17 -1.68 -11.31 12.60
N ILE A 18 -0.37 -11.33 12.83
CA ILE A 18 0.30 -12.52 13.39
C ILE A 18 -0.18 -12.79 14.82
N LEU A 19 -0.29 -11.76 15.66
CA LEU A 19 -0.78 -11.89 17.02
C LEU A 19 -2.24 -12.40 17.07
N GLU A 20 -3.11 -11.86 16.21
CA GLU A 20 -4.50 -12.32 16.06
C GLU A 20 -4.55 -13.82 15.78
N GLN A 21 -3.77 -14.29 14.80
CA GLN A 21 -3.77 -15.69 14.39
C GLN A 21 -3.15 -16.61 15.45
N LEU A 22 -2.07 -16.20 16.12
CA LEU A 22 -1.47 -16.96 17.23
C LEU A 22 -2.47 -17.17 18.38
N ILE A 23 -3.17 -16.11 18.79
CA ILE A 23 -4.18 -16.20 19.85
C ILE A 23 -5.38 -17.02 19.38
N GLY A 24 -5.88 -16.77 18.17
CA GLY A 24 -7.02 -17.48 17.60
C GLY A 24 -6.81 -18.99 17.54
N MET A 25 -5.63 -19.45 17.07
CA MET A 25 -5.29 -20.87 17.05
C MET A 25 -5.11 -21.46 18.44
N SER A 26 -4.46 -20.73 19.35
CA SER A 26 -4.19 -21.21 20.71
C SER A 26 -5.46 -21.38 21.55
N ARG A 27 -6.55 -20.69 21.20
CA ARG A 27 -7.88 -20.89 21.83
C ARG A 27 -8.47 -22.26 21.52
N HIS A 28 -8.15 -22.85 20.37
CA HIS A 28 -8.63 -24.17 19.94
C HIS A 28 -7.69 -25.29 20.37
N ALA A 29 -6.38 -25.02 20.48
CA ALA A 29 -5.38 -25.94 21.01
C ALA A 29 -5.35 -25.90 22.55
N THR A 30 -6.28 -26.61 23.19
CA THR A 30 -6.36 -26.65 24.66
C THR A 30 -5.09 -27.26 25.28
N GLN A 31 -4.56 -26.62 26.34
CA GLN A 31 -3.47 -27.11 27.20
C GLN A 31 -2.03 -27.12 26.62
N GLN A 32 -1.72 -26.35 25.56
CA GLN A 32 -0.33 -26.13 25.12
C GLN A 32 0.15 -24.72 25.53
N PRO A 33 0.93 -24.57 26.61
CA PRO A 33 1.42 -23.26 27.03
C PRO A 33 2.23 -22.57 25.93
N LEU A 34 2.08 -21.26 25.79
CA LEU A 34 2.81 -20.46 24.79
C LEU A 34 3.18 -19.09 25.35
N HIS A 35 4.43 -18.67 25.15
CA HIS A 35 4.87 -17.30 25.40
C HIS A 35 5.02 -16.54 24.08
N ILE A 36 4.48 -15.32 24.02
CA ILE A 36 4.58 -14.41 22.88
C ILE A 36 5.25 -13.12 23.37
N GLU A 37 6.44 -12.86 22.85
CA GLU A 37 7.28 -11.73 23.22
C GLU A 37 7.27 -10.71 22.08
N VAL A 38 6.56 -9.61 22.25
CA VAL A 38 6.35 -8.56 21.24
C VAL A 38 7.37 -7.45 21.42
N PHE A 39 8.09 -7.11 20.37
CA PHE A 39 9.05 -6.01 20.35
C PHE A 39 8.61 -4.94 19.36
N ASP A 40 8.27 -3.76 19.88
CA ASP A 40 8.02 -2.57 19.08
C ASP A 40 8.34 -1.34 19.92
N PRO A 41 9.21 -0.41 19.45
CA PRO A 41 9.57 0.79 20.21
C PRO A 41 8.41 1.77 20.39
N GLN A 42 7.34 1.63 19.62
CA GLN A 42 6.15 2.47 19.67
C GLN A 42 5.01 1.77 20.42
N LEU A 43 3.90 2.49 20.61
CA LEU A 43 2.68 1.88 21.12
C LEU A 43 2.19 0.78 20.13
N PRO A 44 1.97 -0.45 20.60
CA PRO A 44 1.51 -1.56 19.77
C PRO A 44 0.25 -1.26 18.96
N GLY A 45 0.17 -1.82 17.75
CA GLY A 45 -0.93 -1.71 16.81
C GLY A 45 -0.70 -0.62 15.76
N SER A 46 -0.33 0.59 16.17
CA SER A 46 -0.36 1.77 15.28
C SER A 46 0.64 1.73 14.11
N GLY A 47 1.83 1.15 14.30
CA GLY A 47 2.94 1.31 13.35
C GLY A 47 3.13 2.77 12.94
N LEU A 48 3.26 3.05 11.64
CA LEU A 48 3.44 4.42 11.11
C LEU A 48 2.23 5.36 11.26
N HIS A 49 1.08 4.85 11.69
CA HIS A 49 -0.16 5.61 11.88
C HIS A 49 -0.27 6.06 13.34
N HIS A 50 0.56 7.01 13.78
CA HIS A 50 0.53 7.44 15.17
C HIS A 50 -0.80 8.09 15.56
N ALA A 51 -1.36 7.71 16.72
CA ALA A 51 -2.65 8.20 17.23
C ALA A 51 -2.70 9.71 17.55
N GLN A 52 -1.57 10.40 17.47
CA GLN A 52 -1.39 11.84 17.72
C GLN A 52 -1.00 12.63 16.47
N GLN A 53 -0.97 12.01 15.28
CA GLN A 53 -0.74 12.72 14.02
C GLN A 53 -1.77 13.83 13.80
N ALA A 54 -1.33 14.93 13.19
CA ALA A 54 -2.20 16.04 12.87
C ALA A 54 -3.29 15.65 11.85
N ASP A 55 -4.45 16.31 11.92
CA ASP A 55 -5.62 15.95 11.10
C ASP A 55 -5.41 16.14 9.61
N TYR A 56 -4.54 17.07 9.20
CA TYR A 56 -4.21 17.27 7.81
C TYR A 56 -3.40 16.12 7.20
N LEU A 57 -2.97 15.12 7.99
CA LEU A 57 -2.29 13.92 7.51
C LEU A 57 -3.33 12.82 7.25
N MET A 58 -3.85 12.81 6.02
CA MET A 58 -4.96 11.94 5.62
C MET A 58 -4.50 10.54 5.20
N LEU A 59 -5.40 9.56 5.27
CA LEU A 59 -5.25 8.26 4.64
C LEU A 59 -5.41 8.36 3.12
N ASN A 60 -4.75 7.46 2.39
CA ASN A 60 -4.93 7.25 0.95
C ASN A 60 -5.83 6.03 0.65
N THR A 61 -6.48 5.47 1.66
CA THR A 61 -7.37 4.31 1.57
C THR A 61 -8.69 4.66 2.23
N MET A 62 -9.79 4.26 1.59
CA MET A 62 -11.14 4.61 2.03
C MET A 62 -11.48 3.89 3.34
N ALA A 63 -12.22 4.53 4.23
CA ALA A 63 -12.54 4.02 5.56
C ALA A 63 -13.20 2.63 5.52
N GLY A 64 -14.10 2.40 4.56
CA GLY A 64 -14.79 1.13 4.37
C GLY A 64 -13.91 -0.03 3.88
N GLN A 65 -12.67 0.23 3.45
CA GLN A 65 -11.76 -0.79 2.93
C GLN A 65 -10.78 -1.31 3.98
N LEU A 66 -10.87 -0.88 5.23
CA LEU A 66 -9.86 -1.14 6.25
C LEU A 66 -10.39 -2.04 7.36
N SER A 67 -9.59 -3.05 7.73
CA SER A 67 -9.84 -3.91 8.89
C SER A 67 -8.51 -4.39 9.49
N ALA A 68 -8.45 -4.53 10.80
CA ALA A 68 -7.37 -5.23 11.48
C ALA A 68 -7.58 -6.75 11.55
N PHE A 69 -8.82 -7.19 11.34
CA PHE A 69 -9.28 -8.55 11.65
C PHE A 69 -9.56 -9.37 10.41
N SER A 70 -9.25 -10.67 10.51
CA SER A 70 -9.57 -11.68 9.52
C SER A 70 -11.05 -12.04 9.56
N SER A 71 -11.76 -11.86 8.46
CA SER A 71 -13.15 -12.33 8.31
C SER A 71 -13.23 -13.82 7.95
N ALA A 72 -12.17 -14.39 7.36
CA ALA A 72 -12.11 -15.82 7.04
C ALA A 72 -11.68 -16.68 8.23
N PHE A 73 -10.81 -16.15 9.09
CA PHE A 73 -10.24 -16.85 10.24
C PHE A 73 -10.16 -15.92 11.46
N PRO A 74 -11.30 -15.46 11.99
CA PRO A 74 -11.31 -14.50 13.09
C PRO A 74 -10.80 -15.12 14.38
N VAL A 75 -10.21 -14.29 15.25
CA VAL A 75 -9.77 -14.69 16.60
C VAL A 75 -10.93 -15.15 17.50
N CYS A 76 -12.13 -14.61 17.28
CA CYS A 76 -13.36 -14.96 17.97
C CYS A 76 -14.57 -14.66 17.07
N GLU A 77 -15.72 -15.25 17.39
CA GLU A 77 -16.98 -14.99 16.67
C GLU A 77 -17.94 -14.17 17.57
N PRO A 78 -18.49 -13.03 17.09
CA PRO A 78 -18.18 -12.40 15.80
C PRO A 78 -16.76 -11.81 15.77
N ALA A 79 -16.23 -11.62 14.56
CA ALA A 79 -14.96 -10.92 14.33
C ALA A 79 -14.98 -9.51 14.94
N GLY A 80 -13.79 -8.98 15.27
CA GLY A 80 -13.65 -7.60 15.72
C GLY A 80 -14.12 -6.58 14.68
N TRP A 81 -14.47 -5.37 15.13
CA TRP A 81 -15.02 -4.33 14.26
C TRP A 81 -14.07 -3.94 13.12
N THR A 82 -14.61 -3.74 11.92
CA THR A 82 -13.90 -3.05 10.83
C THR A 82 -13.62 -1.60 11.22
N PHE A 83 -12.74 -0.92 10.48
CA PHE A 83 -12.42 0.48 10.79
C PHE A 83 -13.65 1.41 10.69
N LEU A 84 -14.52 1.20 9.70
CA LEU A 84 -15.75 1.98 9.54
C LEU A 84 -16.76 1.73 10.68
N GLN A 85 -16.89 0.48 11.13
CA GLN A 85 -17.71 0.13 12.29
C GLN A 85 -17.16 0.77 13.56
N TRP A 86 -15.83 0.78 13.75
CA TRP A 86 -15.18 1.46 14.86
C TRP A 86 -15.43 2.97 14.83
N CYS A 87 -15.33 3.62 13.66
CA CYS A 87 -15.65 5.05 13.51
C CYS A 87 -17.10 5.36 13.89
N SER A 88 -18.04 4.49 13.48
CA SER A 88 -19.47 4.63 13.81
C SER A 88 -19.73 4.45 15.30
N ALA A 89 -19.11 3.45 15.92
CA ALA A 89 -19.26 3.17 17.36
C ALA A 89 -18.71 4.30 18.25
N HIS A 90 -17.74 5.08 17.76
CA HIS A 90 -17.16 6.22 18.46
C HIS A 90 -17.75 7.57 18.02
N ASP A 91 -18.84 7.57 17.24
CA ASP A 91 -19.48 8.77 16.66
C ASP A 91 -18.46 9.75 16.03
N ILE A 92 -17.50 9.22 15.27
CA ILE A 92 -16.52 10.06 14.57
C ILE A 92 -17.24 10.86 13.49
N ARG A 93 -17.07 12.19 13.53
CA ARG A 93 -17.68 13.13 12.59
C ARG A 93 -16.64 13.97 11.88
N LEU A 94 -16.90 14.25 10.61
CA LEU A 94 -16.02 14.97 9.70
C LEU A 94 -16.61 16.33 9.31
N ASP A 95 -15.74 17.33 9.21
CA ASP A 95 -16.04 18.60 8.55
C ASP A 95 -16.08 18.46 7.02
N GLU A 96 -16.30 19.57 6.32
CA GLU A 96 -16.32 19.62 4.86
C GLU A 96 -14.96 19.38 4.18
N ARG A 97 -13.87 19.33 4.96
CA ARG A 97 -12.51 19.00 4.53
C ARG A 97 -12.12 17.57 4.89
N GLY A 98 -12.97 16.84 5.59
CA GLY A 98 -12.67 15.49 6.07
C GLY A 98 -11.85 15.47 7.36
N HIS A 99 -11.65 16.59 8.04
CA HIS A 99 -11.01 16.62 9.37
C HIS A 99 -12.03 16.30 10.46
N VAL A 100 -11.56 15.81 11.60
CA VAL A 100 -12.44 15.46 12.72
C VAL A 100 -13.02 16.73 13.36
N CYS A 101 -14.35 16.77 13.49
CA CYS A 101 -15.07 17.85 14.19
C CYS A 101 -15.13 17.63 15.70
N ALA A 102 -15.43 18.70 16.43
CA ALA A 102 -15.90 18.60 17.80
C ALA A 102 -17.26 17.88 17.87
N GLU A 103 -17.57 17.30 19.03
CA GLU A 103 -18.78 16.51 19.26
C GLU A 103 -20.06 17.27 18.82
N GLY A 104 -20.95 16.55 18.13
CA GLY A 104 -22.23 17.08 17.64
C GLY A 104 -22.17 17.91 16.36
N GLN A 105 -20.98 18.20 15.81
CA GLN A 105 -20.83 18.92 14.53
C GLN A 105 -20.33 17.98 13.42
N GLY A 106 -20.63 18.33 12.16
CA GLY A 106 -20.20 17.56 11.00
C GLY A 106 -21.05 16.32 10.71
N ARG A 107 -20.65 15.59 9.67
CA ARG A 107 -21.34 14.37 9.21
C ARG A 107 -20.60 13.10 9.67
N PRO A 108 -21.29 11.96 9.83
CA PRO A 108 -20.61 10.70 10.12
C PRO A 108 -19.64 10.30 8.99
N VAL A 109 -18.66 9.47 9.33
CA VAL A 109 -17.75 8.83 8.37
C VAL A 109 -18.55 7.87 7.48
N ASP A 110 -18.37 7.99 6.18
CA ASP A 110 -18.95 7.11 5.16
C ASP A 110 -17.88 6.17 4.58
N PHE A 111 -18.30 5.11 3.90
CA PHE A 111 -17.42 4.10 3.31
C PHE A 111 -16.32 4.71 2.45
N GLY A 112 -16.67 5.67 1.60
CA GLY A 112 -15.80 6.29 0.61
C GLY A 112 -14.85 7.35 1.16
N ASP A 113 -14.90 7.66 2.45
CA ASP A 113 -14.13 8.75 3.02
C ASP A 113 -12.65 8.39 3.19
N PHE A 114 -11.80 9.36 2.87
CA PHE A 114 -10.42 9.40 3.31
C PHE A 114 -10.38 10.21 4.60
N VAL A 115 -9.90 9.61 5.69
CA VAL A 115 -9.93 10.23 7.03
C VAL A 115 -8.53 10.43 7.60
N PRO A 116 -8.36 11.24 8.67
CA PRO A 116 -7.06 11.45 9.28
C PRO A 116 -6.39 10.16 9.76
N ARG A 117 -5.08 10.00 9.48
CA ARG A 117 -4.29 8.81 9.82
C ARG A 117 -4.28 8.50 11.30
N ARG A 118 -4.39 9.52 12.17
CA ARG A 118 -4.47 9.29 13.62
C ARG A 118 -5.66 8.44 14.04
N LEU A 119 -6.77 8.45 13.29
CA LEU A 119 -7.93 7.62 13.60
C LEU A 119 -7.63 6.14 13.37
N LEU A 120 -6.98 5.81 12.26
CA LEU A 120 -6.50 4.46 12.01
C LEU A 120 -5.51 4.01 13.09
N GLY A 121 -4.62 4.91 13.53
CA GLY A 121 -3.73 4.65 14.65
C GLY A 121 -4.43 4.23 15.93
N ARG A 122 -5.49 4.96 16.29
CA ARG A 122 -6.34 4.65 17.44
C ARG A 122 -7.07 3.31 17.25
N TYR A 123 -7.66 3.10 16.08
CA TYR A 123 -8.31 1.83 15.74
C TYR A 123 -7.37 0.64 15.90
N LEU A 124 -6.15 0.70 15.36
CA LEU A 124 -5.20 -0.41 15.45
C LEU A 124 -4.73 -0.66 16.90
N GLN A 125 -4.61 0.38 17.72
CA GLN A 125 -4.32 0.24 19.16
C GLN A 125 -5.49 -0.41 19.91
N ASP A 126 -6.73 -0.04 19.58
CA ASP A 126 -7.92 -0.67 20.15
C ASP A 126 -8.06 -2.12 19.70
N SER A 127 -7.77 -2.43 18.43
CA SER A 127 -7.73 -3.79 17.91
C SER A 127 -6.67 -4.63 18.60
N TYR A 128 -5.49 -4.09 18.88
CA TYR A 128 -4.46 -4.77 19.68
C TYR A 128 -4.98 -5.12 21.09
N ARG A 129 -5.59 -4.16 21.79
CA ARG A 129 -6.20 -4.41 23.12
C ARG A 129 -7.30 -5.47 23.05
N PHE A 130 -8.17 -5.38 22.04
CA PHE A 130 -9.21 -6.38 21.81
C PHE A 130 -8.64 -7.78 21.65
N VAL A 131 -7.59 -7.95 20.82
CA VAL A 131 -6.92 -9.24 20.63
C VAL A 131 -6.33 -9.77 21.93
N LEU A 132 -5.72 -8.92 22.76
CA LEU A 132 -5.22 -9.32 24.09
C LEU A 132 -6.34 -9.81 25.02
N HIS A 133 -7.53 -9.21 24.97
CA HIS A 133 -8.68 -9.68 25.75
C HIS A 133 -9.18 -11.08 25.32
N GLN A 134 -8.85 -11.53 24.11
CA GLN A 134 -9.17 -12.88 23.63
C GLN A 134 -8.11 -13.93 24.04
N CYS A 135 -7.02 -13.51 24.68
CA CYS A 135 -5.90 -14.39 25.04
C CYS A 135 -6.33 -15.47 26.06
N PRO A 136 -6.17 -16.78 25.76
CA PRO A 136 -6.52 -17.83 26.70
C PRO A 136 -5.48 -17.93 27.83
N ALA A 137 -5.87 -18.51 28.97
CA ALA A 137 -5.05 -18.51 30.20
C ALA A 137 -3.66 -19.17 30.06
N HIS A 138 -3.50 -20.10 29.11
CA HIS A 138 -2.23 -20.79 28.84
C HIS A 138 -1.31 -20.02 27.88
N VAL A 139 -1.74 -18.89 27.33
CA VAL A 139 -0.92 -18.02 26.47
C VAL A 139 -0.54 -16.77 27.25
N ARG A 140 0.74 -16.40 27.22
CA ARG A 140 1.24 -15.18 27.82
C ARG A 140 1.79 -14.25 26.75
N VAL A 141 1.23 -13.05 26.65
CA VAL A 141 1.75 -11.99 25.77
C VAL A 141 2.46 -10.94 26.61
N ARG A 142 3.67 -10.54 26.20
CA ARG A 142 4.44 -9.45 26.80
C ARG A 142 4.91 -8.51 25.70
N HIS A 143 4.79 -7.21 25.94
CA HIS A 143 5.30 -6.17 25.05
C HIS A 143 6.54 -5.51 25.66
N TYR A 144 7.56 -5.31 24.83
CA TYR A 144 8.74 -4.51 25.12
C TYR A 144 8.76 -3.31 24.18
N ALA A 145 8.76 -2.11 24.76
CA ALA A 145 8.88 -0.83 24.07
C ALA A 145 10.32 -0.61 23.57
N GLU A 146 10.84 -1.55 22.78
CA GLU A 146 12.25 -1.67 22.46
C GLU A 146 12.45 -2.04 20.99
N ARG A 147 13.47 -1.45 20.36
CA ARG A 147 13.97 -1.87 19.05
C ARG A 147 14.88 -3.09 19.22
N VAL A 148 14.66 -4.12 18.40
CA VAL A 148 15.61 -5.24 18.26
C VAL A 148 16.64 -4.85 17.22
N ASP A 149 17.92 -4.92 17.59
CA ASP A 149 19.03 -4.51 16.73
C ASP A 149 19.85 -5.71 16.22
N ALA A 150 19.71 -6.89 16.84
CA ALA A 150 20.36 -8.12 16.39
C ALA A 150 19.54 -9.37 16.75
N CYS A 151 19.69 -10.40 15.92
CA CYS A 151 19.05 -11.71 16.04
C CYS A 151 20.04 -12.78 15.59
N HIS A 152 20.58 -13.55 16.56
CA HIS A 152 21.60 -14.56 16.30
C HIS A 152 21.02 -15.96 16.44
N ALA A 153 21.22 -16.82 15.45
CA ALA A 153 20.82 -18.23 15.55
C ALA A 153 21.56 -18.93 16.72
N LEU A 154 20.85 -19.79 17.45
CA LEU A 154 21.49 -20.64 18.46
C LEU A 154 22.32 -21.75 17.77
N PRO A 155 23.42 -22.22 18.39
CA PRO A 155 24.31 -23.22 17.78
C PRO A 155 23.64 -24.55 17.41
N ASP A 156 22.57 -24.91 18.12
CA ASP A 156 21.77 -26.12 17.91
C ASP A 156 20.56 -25.91 16.99
N ALA A 157 20.43 -24.71 16.38
CA ALA A 157 19.31 -24.30 15.56
C ALA A 157 17.92 -24.39 16.25
N SER A 158 17.88 -24.48 17.58
CA SER A 158 16.64 -24.56 18.36
C SER A 158 15.86 -23.24 18.40
N GLY A 159 16.50 -22.13 18.05
CA GLY A 159 15.90 -20.80 18.10
C GLY A 159 16.92 -19.69 17.87
N PHE A 160 16.63 -18.51 18.44
CA PHE A 160 17.40 -17.29 18.26
C PHE A 160 17.68 -16.59 19.60
N ARG A 161 18.79 -15.86 19.65
CA ARG A 161 19.10 -14.89 20.68
C ARG A 161 18.88 -13.49 20.13
N LEU A 162 17.85 -12.82 20.64
CA LEU A 162 17.54 -11.43 20.32
C LEU A 162 18.33 -10.49 21.24
N ARG A 163 18.73 -9.34 20.69
CA ARG A 163 19.36 -8.24 21.43
C ARG A 163 18.69 -6.92 21.09
N SER A 164 18.29 -6.20 22.14
CA SER A 164 17.93 -4.79 22.09
C SER A 164 18.97 -3.97 22.88
N GLN A 165 18.71 -2.67 23.04
CA GLN A 165 19.49 -1.82 23.94
C GLN A 165 19.43 -2.26 25.40
N GLN A 166 18.30 -2.79 25.86
CA GLN A 166 18.06 -3.07 27.28
C GLN A 166 18.09 -4.55 27.63
N ARG A 167 18.01 -5.46 26.64
CA ARG A 167 17.88 -6.89 26.92
C ARG A 167 18.56 -7.81 25.92
N ARG A 168 18.79 -9.02 26.41
CA ARG A 168 19.10 -10.21 25.62
C ARG A 168 18.10 -11.28 25.99
N MET A 169 17.49 -11.92 24.99
CA MET A 169 16.43 -12.93 25.20
C MET A 169 16.62 -14.07 24.21
N GLN A 170 16.46 -15.31 24.67
CA GLN A 170 16.36 -16.47 23.79
C GLN A 170 14.90 -16.75 23.49
N VAL A 171 14.60 -17.08 22.23
CA VAL A 171 13.27 -17.40 21.72
C VAL A 171 13.35 -18.56 20.75
N ASP A 172 12.30 -19.37 20.67
CA ASP A 172 12.25 -20.57 19.82
C ASP A 172 11.88 -20.26 18.37
N ALA A 173 11.23 -19.12 18.11
CA ALA A 173 10.81 -18.68 16.78
C ALA A 173 10.71 -17.16 16.70
N VAL A 174 10.88 -16.61 15.48
CA VAL A 174 10.84 -15.17 15.21
C VAL A 174 9.93 -14.87 14.00
N PHE A 175 8.98 -13.96 14.20
CA PHE A 175 8.27 -13.27 13.12
C PHE A 175 8.83 -11.86 12.97
N LEU A 176 9.36 -11.55 11.79
CA LEU A 176 9.79 -10.21 11.41
C LEU A 176 8.69 -9.53 10.57
N THR A 177 8.09 -8.49 11.13
CA THR A 177 7.00 -7.72 10.50
C THR A 177 7.25 -6.21 10.55
N SER A 178 8.50 -5.81 10.76
CA SER A 178 8.91 -4.41 10.80
C SER A 178 8.65 -3.71 9.46
N GLY A 179 8.21 -2.45 9.53
CA GLY A 179 8.08 -1.59 8.35
C GLY A 179 9.44 -1.15 7.78
N HIS A 180 9.40 -0.35 6.71
CA HIS A 180 10.58 0.19 6.01
C HIS A 180 10.71 1.71 6.14
N ALA A 181 9.95 2.34 7.05
CA ALA A 181 10.05 3.78 7.22
C ALA A 181 11.47 4.12 7.72
N ALA A 182 12.11 5.11 7.09
CA ALA A 182 13.36 5.63 7.61
C ALA A 182 13.10 6.31 8.96
N ASP A 183 14.09 6.30 9.86
CA ASP A 183 14.10 7.14 11.06
C ASP A 183 14.20 8.61 10.62
N SER A 184 13.08 9.20 10.20
CA SER A 184 13.01 10.62 9.94
C SER A 184 12.90 11.32 11.29
N ALA A 185 14.04 11.74 11.85
CA ALA A 185 14.01 12.89 12.73
C ALA A 185 13.25 13.99 11.95
N GLU A 186 12.17 14.54 12.53
CA GLU A 186 11.46 15.67 11.95
C GLU A 186 12.45 16.84 11.82
N GLN A 187 13.18 16.89 10.71
CA GLN A 187 13.95 18.05 10.34
C GLN A 187 12.91 19.10 9.98
N GLN A 188 12.64 20.01 10.91
CA GLN A 188 11.91 21.21 10.56
C GLN A 188 12.73 21.93 9.49
N PRO A 189 12.20 22.07 8.27
CA PRO A 189 12.95 22.71 7.21
C PRO A 189 13.25 24.15 7.62
N SER A 190 14.54 24.44 7.76
CA SER A 190 15.10 25.77 7.99
C SER A 190 15.32 26.45 6.65
N GLY A 191 14.84 27.69 6.48
CA GLY A 191 15.07 28.46 5.27
C GLY A 191 13.82 29.15 4.75
N ALA A 192 14.02 30.13 3.87
CA ALA A 192 12.94 30.86 3.20
C ALA A 192 12.40 30.08 2.00
N THR A 193 13.22 29.19 1.41
CA THR A 193 12.88 28.37 0.25
C THR A 193 13.05 26.88 0.53
N VAL A 194 12.05 26.08 0.18
CA VAL A 194 12.06 24.63 0.38
C VAL A 194 11.69 23.93 -0.91
N ALA A 195 12.51 23.00 -1.37
CA ALA A 195 12.18 22.13 -2.49
C ALA A 195 11.70 20.76 -2.00
N ILE A 196 10.58 20.29 -2.55
CA ILE A 196 10.02 18.96 -2.30
C ILE A 196 10.31 18.10 -3.53
N GLU A 197 11.11 17.06 -3.36
CA GLU A 197 11.41 16.08 -4.41
C GLU A 197 10.39 14.93 -4.36
N GLY A 198 9.38 15.00 -5.22
CA GLY A 198 8.31 14.01 -5.34
C GLY A 198 6.97 14.65 -5.68
N LEU A 199 6.07 13.88 -6.29
CA LEU A 199 4.70 14.30 -6.61
C LEU A 199 3.62 13.38 -6.02
N GLY A 200 4.04 12.36 -5.25
CA GLY A 200 3.14 11.37 -4.65
C GLY A 200 2.63 11.77 -3.26
N LEU A 201 2.10 10.78 -2.52
CA LEU A 201 1.48 10.97 -1.21
C LEU A 201 2.38 11.71 -0.20
N THR A 202 3.64 11.28 -0.07
CA THR A 202 4.60 11.90 0.86
C THR A 202 4.85 13.37 0.53
N ALA A 203 4.80 13.75 -0.76
CA ALA A 203 4.94 15.15 -1.16
C ALA A 203 3.72 15.98 -0.75
N MET A 204 2.51 15.42 -0.90
CA MET A 204 1.28 16.08 -0.44
C MET A 204 1.25 16.25 1.08
N ASP A 205 1.76 15.29 1.83
CA ASP A 205 1.84 15.38 3.29
C ASP A 205 2.88 16.38 3.77
N THR A 206 4.03 16.41 3.10
CA THR A 206 5.06 17.43 3.33
C THR A 206 4.49 18.82 3.05
N LEU A 207 3.76 18.96 1.95
CA LEU A 207 3.11 20.21 1.58
C LEU A 207 2.07 20.63 2.62
N ALA A 208 1.21 19.72 3.07
CA ALA A 208 0.23 19.99 4.13
C ALA A 208 0.91 20.43 5.45
N SER A 209 2.02 19.80 5.81
CA SER A 209 2.81 20.14 7.00
C SER A 209 3.46 21.52 6.90
N LEU A 210 3.92 21.91 5.71
CA LEU A 210 4.53 23.22 5.43
C LEU A 210 3.51 24.36 5.27
N THR A 211 2.22 24.04 5.15
CA THR A 211 1.14 24.98 4.85
C THR A 211 0.15 25.04 6.02
N GLN A 212 -0.85 24.15 6.02
CA GLN A 212 -1.83 24.05 7.12
C GLN A 212 -1.16 23.75 8.46
N GLY A 213 -0.12 22.91 8.48
CA GLY A 213 0.68 22.65 9.68
C GLY A 213 1.40 23.89 10.24
N ARG A 214 1.57 24.93 9.41
CA ARG A 214 2.09 26.24 9.79
C ARG A 214 0.98 27.28 9.99
N GLY A 215 -0.28 26.88 10.00
CA GLY A 215 -1.43 27.69 10.39
C GLY A 215 -2.15 28.39 9.24
N GLY A 216 -1.78 28.13 7.98
CA GLY A 216 -2.59 28.60 6.85
C GLY A 216 -3.90 27.84 6.74
N ARG A 217 -4.85 28.41 5.99
CA ARG A 217 -6.25 27.96 6.00
C ARG A 217 -6.83 27.93 4.60
N TYR A 218 -7.66 26.93 4.32
CA TYR A 218 -8.47 26.90 3.10
C TYR A 218 -9.86 27.47 3.41
N VAL A 219 -10.32 28.38 2.56
CA VAL A 219 -11.69 28.92 2.60
C VAL A 219 -12.39 28.63 1.29
N ARG A 220 -13.72 28.41 1.35
CA ARG A 220 -14.51 28.13 0.15
C ARG A 220 -14.34 29.23 -0.90
N ASP A 221 -14.22 28.79 -2.14
CA ASP A 221 -14.08 29.64 -3.32
C ASP A 221 -14.91 29.06 -4.47
N GLY A 222 -15.54 29.92 -5.27
CA GLY A 222 -16.33 29.49 -6.43
C GLY A 222 -15.52 29.00 -7.62
N GLY A 223 -14.18 29.02 -7.55
CA GLY A 223 -13.29 28.53 -8.59
C GLY A 223 -13.26 27.01 -8.72
N PHE A 224 -12.60 26.52 -9.77
CA PHE A 224 -12.56 25.10 -10.10
C PHE A 224 -12.02 24.20 -8.97
N ALA A 225 -11.00 24.67 -8.23
CA ALA A 225 -10.46 23.96 -7.07
C ALA A 225 -11.45 23.89 -5.89
N GLY A 226 -12.45 24.78 -5.83
CA GLY A 226 -13.42 24.88 -4.73
C GLY A 226 -12.88 25.55 -3.46
N TRP A 227 -11.60 25.96 -3.47
CA TRP A 227 -10.89 26.51 -2.31
C TRP A 227 -9.92 27.61 -2.70
N ARG A 228 -9.78 28.58 -1.79
CA ARG A 228 -8.74 29.59 -1.79
C ARG A 228 -7.90 29.42 -0.53
N TYR A 229 -6.59 29.37 -0.70
CA TYR A 229 -5.66 29.29 0.42
C TYR A 229 -5.37 30.69 1.00
N LEU A 230 -5.40 30.81 2.32
CA LEU A 230 -5.03 31.98 3.10
C LEU A 230 -3.70 31.68 3.81
N PRO A 231 -2.58 32.26 3.36
CA PRO A 231 -1.30 32.09 4.03
C PRO A 231 -1.33 32.65 5.46
N SER A 232 -0.61 31.98 6.35
CA SER A 232 -0.36 32.44 7.71
C SER A 232 0.84 33.39 7.83
N GLY A 233 1.72 33.39 6.81
CA GLY A 233 3.00 34.09 6.82
C GLY A 233 4.15 33.28 7.43
N ARG A 234 3.88 32.04 7.87
CA ARG A 234 4.90 31.11 8.40
C ARG A 234 5.32 30.05 7.38
N GLU A 235 4.63 29.97 6.25
CA GLU A 235 4.96 29.10 5.14
C GLU A 235 6.30 29.52 4.51
N PRO A 236 7.19 28.56 4.17
CA PRO A 236 8.28 28.87 3.26
C PRO A 236 7.74 29.02 1.84
N LYS A 237 8.54 29.57 0.93
CA LYS A 237 8.28 29.44 -0.50
C LYS A 237 8.60 28.01 -0.92
N VAL A 238 7.59 27.27 -1.39
CA VAL A 238 7.72 25.85 -1.72
C VAL A 238 7.93 25.67 -3.22
N PHE A 239 8.92 24.86 -3.58
CA PHE A 239 9.19 24.43 -4.94
C PHE A 239 8.92 22.93 -5.05
N LEU A 240 8.05 22.52 -5.97
CA LEU A 240 7.62 21.13 -6.13
C LEU A 240 8.15 20.57 -7.45
N TYR A 241 8.86 19.45 -7.42
CA TYR A 241 9.42 18.83 -8.63
C TYR A 241 9.55 17.31 -8.50
N SER A 242 9.80 16.61 -9.60
CA SER A 242 10.24 15.21 -9.60
C SER A 242 11.15 14.90 -10.77
N ARG A 243 11.90 13.80 -10.69
CA ARG A 243 12.81 13.37 -11.77
C ARG A 243 12.09 13.02 -13.08
N SER A 244 10.86 12.49 -13.02
CA SER A 244 10.08 12.17 -14.23
C SER A 244 9.22 13.33 -14.72
N GLY A 245 8.84 14.27 -13.85
CA GLY A 245 7.87 15.32 -14.17
C GLY A 245 6.43 14.86 -14.28
N LEU A 246 6.15 13.58 -14.02
CA LEU A 246 4.82 13.02 -14.21
C LEU A 246 4.02 13.09 -12.90
N PRO A 247 2.87 13.76 -12.88
CA PRO A 247 1.97 13.77 -11.72
C PRO A 247 1.30 12.41 -11.49
N PHE A 248 0.72 12.25 -10.31
CA PHE A 248 -0.08 11.08 -9.93
C PHE A 248 -1.54 11.36 -10.24
N HIS A 249 -2.28 10.36 -10.71
CA HIS A 249 -3.73 10.46 -10.82
C HIS A 249 -4.36 10.43 -9.43
N ALA A 250 -5.28 11.35 -9.15
CA ALA A 250 -6.02 11.36 -7.91
C ALA A 250 -7.00 10.17 -7.85
N ARG A 251 -7.23 9.68 -6.63
CA ARG A 251 -8.19 8.62 -6.36
C ARG A 251 -9.58 9.03 -6.85
N PRO A 252 -10.34 8.14 -7.50
CA PRO A 252 -11.67 8.46 -7.98
C PRO A 252 -12.60 8.71 -6.80
N GLN A 253 -13.54 9.64 -6.97
CA GLN A 253 -14.63 9.83 -6.03
C GLN A 253 -15.42 8.54 -5.89
N TRP A 254 -15.52 8.07 -4.65
CA TRP A 254 -16.34 6.93 -4.33
C TRP A 254 -17.82 7.25 -4.52
N HIS A 255 -18.54 6.26 -5.02
CA HIS A 255 -19.99 6.26 -5.10
C HIS A 255 -20.45 4.89 -4.59
N SER A 256 -21.56 4.86 -3.85
CA SER A 256 -22.16 3.60 -3.42
C SER A 256 -22.36 2.67 -4.62
N PRO A 257 -22.01 1.37 -4.52
CA PRO A 257 -22.23 0.43 -5.61
C PRO A 257 -23.74 0.32 -5.88
N GLY A 258 -24.22 1.03 -6.91
CA GLY A 258 -25.60 0.93 -7.38
C GLY A 258 -25.78 -0.14 -8.46
N GLU A 259 -24.67 -0.62 -9.04
CA GLU A 259 -24.66 -1.48 -10.22
C GLU A 259 -23.72 -2.67 -10.02
N ALA A 260 -24.01 -3.76 -10.72
CA ALA A 260 -23.17 -4.95 -10.70
C ALA A 260 -21.74 -4.64 -11.21
N PRO A 261 -20.71 -5.27 -10.61
CA PRO A 261 -19.35 -5.23 -11.13
C PRO A 261 -19.30 -5.67 -12.59
N LEU A 262 -18.41 -5.06 -13.37
CA LEU A 262 -18.16 -5.50 -14.73
C LEU A 262 -17.43 -6.86 -14.73
N PRO A 263 -17.79 -7.78 -15.63
CA PRO A 263 -17.05 -9.03 -15.76
C PRO A 263 -15.62 -8.75 -16.23
N ARG A 264 -14.68 -9.45 -15.59
CA ARG A 264 -13.27 -9.55 -15.99
C ARG A 264 -13.15 -10.53 -17.15
N LEU A 265 -12.50 -10.15 -18.26
CA LEU A 265 -12.56 -10.91 -19.52
C LEU A 265 -11.20 -11.41 -20.02
N PHE A 266 -10.16 -10.59 -19.95
CA PHE A 266 -8.86 -10.84 -20.57
C PHE A 266 -7.75 -11.05 -19.53
N LEU A 267 -7.71 -10.24 -18.48
CA LEU A 267 -6.70 -10.36 -17.42
C LEU A 267 -7.22 -11.25 -16.28
N THR A 268 -7.12 -12.58 -16.45
CA THR A 268 -7.64 -13.57 -15.48
C THR A 268 -6.55 -14.51 -14.97
N ALA A 269 -6.77 -15.12 -13.80
CA ALA A 269 -5.85 -16.14 -13.29
C ALA A 269 -5.74 -17.35 -14.24
N GLU A 270 -6.84 -17.72 -14.91
CA GLU A 270 -6.85 -18.78 -15.92
C GLU A 270 -5.97 -18.41 -17.13
N ALA A 271 -6.09 -17.18 -17.64
CA ALA A 271 -5.26 -16.70 -18.76
C ALA A 271 -3.77 -16.71 -18.39
N ILE A 272 -3.43 -16.25 -17.18
CA ILE A 272 -2.04 -16.30 -16.68
C ILE A 272 -1.55 -17.75 -16.56
N ASN A 273 -2.35 -18.66 -16.01
CA ASN A 273 -1.97 -20.07 -15.90
C ASN A 273 -1.79 -20.74 -17.28
N GLY A 274 -2.67 -20.42 -18.23
CA GLY A 274 -2.56 -20.90 -19.61
C GLY A 274 -1.28 -20.41 -20.30
N LEU A 275 -0.88 -19.15 -20.08
CA LEU A 275 0.40 -18.63 -20.57
C LEU A 275 1.58 -19.37 -19.93
N ARG A 276 1.54 -19.63 -18.62
CA ARG A 276 2.62 -20.34 -17.92
C ARG A 276 2.86 -21.75 -18.47
N GLN A 277 1.80 -22.45 -18.89
CA GLN A 277 1.92 -23.79 -19.49
C GLN A 277 2.66 -23.80 -20.83
N GLN A 278 2.75 -22.65 -21.51
CA GLN A 278 3.46 -22.52 -22.79
C GLN A 278 4.99 -22.37 -22.61
N TRP A 279 5.46 -22.13 -21.38
CA TRP A 279 6.88 -21.88 -21.09
C TRP A 279 7.45 -22.98 -20.19
N PRO A 280 8.64 -23.55 -20.49
CA PRO A 280 9.21 -24.68 -19.75
C PRO A 280 9.37 -24.46 -18.23
N ALA A 281 9.73 -23.24 -17.81
CA ALA A 281 9.89 -22.87 -16.40
C ALA A 281 8.65 -22.17 -15.81
N GLY A 282 7.58 -22.00 -16.59
CA GLY A 282 6.40 -21.22 -16.20
C GLY A 282 6.67 -19.74 -15.91
N GLN A 283 7.85 -19.22 -16.27
CA GLN A 283 8.22 -17.82 -16.12
C GLN A 283 7.75 -17.02 -17.33
N LEU A 284 7.11 -15.88 -17.07
CA LEU A 284 6.58 -15.00 -18.11
C LEU A 284 7.49 -13.80 -18.37
N ASP A 285 7.34 -13.18 -19.54
CA ASP A 285 7.79 -11.83 -19.82
C ASP A 285 6.60 -10.86 -19.66
N PHE A 286 6.73 -9.87 -18.80
CA PHE A 286 5.64 -8.95 -18.48
C PHE A 286 5.17 -8.17 -19.70
N ARG A 287 6.08 -7.65 -20.54
CA ARG A 287 5.71 -6.82 -21.69
C ARG A 287 5.11 -7.64 -22.81
N ARG A 288 5.66 -8.82 -23.08
CA ARG A 288 5.22 -9.69 -24.17
C ARG A 288 3.95 -10.45 -23.80
N ASP A 289 3.88 -11.01 -22.60
CA ASP A 289 2.84 -11.99 -22.26
C ASP A 289 1.68 -11.36 -21.45
N VAL A 290 1.97 -10.42 -20.56
CA VAL A 290 0.98 -9.93 -19.57
C VAL A 290 0.40 -8.56 -19.93
N LEU A 291 1.26 -7.61 -20.32
CA LEU A 291 0.86 -6.24 -20.67
C LEU A 291 -0.22 -6.18 -21.76
N PRO A 292 -0.20 -7.02 -22.82
CA PRO A 292 -1.30 -7.05 -23.79
C PRO A 292 -2.65 -7.41 -23.17
N LEU A 293 -2.68 -8.35 -22.21
CA LEU A 293 -3.91 -8.71 -21.49
C LEU A 293 -4.41 -7.55 -20.62
N ILE A 294 -3.51 -6.80 -19.98
CA ILE A 294 -3.87 -5.59 -19.22
C ILE A 294 -4.50 -4.56 -20.16
N LYS A 295 -3.89 -4.29 -21.33
CA LYS A 295 -4.42 -3.33 -22.32
C LYS A 295 -5.79 -3.75 -22.85
N ASP A 296 -5.97 -5.03 -23.17
CA ASP A 296 -7.26 -5.55 -23.63
C ASP A 296 -8.32 -5.47 -22.54
N GLU A 297 -7.98 -5.74 -21.28
CA GLU A 297 -8.87 -5.57 -20.13
C GLU A 297 -9.26 -4.10 -19.94
N MET A 298 -8.31 -3.17 -20.02
CA MET A 298 -8.59 -1.73 -19.94
C MET A 298 -9.57 -1.28 -21.02
N ARG A 299 -9.39 -1.73 -22.28
CA ARG A 299 -10.34 -1.46 -23.37
C ARG A 299 -11.71 -2.07 -23.09
N ALA A 300 -11.76 -3.32 -22.67
CA ALA A 300 -13.00 -4.03 -22.36
C ALA A 300 -13.80 -3.31 -21.26
N VAL A 301 -13.13 -2.91 -20.19
CA VAL A 301 -13.72 -2.17 -19.08
C VAL A 301 -14.20 -0.79 -19.54
N PHE A 302 -13.39 -0.07 -20.31
CA PHE A 302 -13.78 1.22 -20.89
C PHE A 302 -15.06 1.11 -21.72
N TYR A 303 -15.12 0.20 -22.70
CA TYR A 303 -16.28 0.09 -23.60
C TYR A 303 -17.53 -0.37 -22.87
N GLN A 304 -17.42 -1.34 -21.96
CA GLN A 304 -18.56 -1.75 -21.14
C GLN A 304 -19.07 -0.59 -20.27
N ALA A 305 -18.17 0.18 -19.63
CA ALA A 305 -18.54 1.33 -18.83
C ALA A 305 -19.19 2.44 -19.67
N ARG A 306 -18.64 2.73 -20.85
CA ARG A 306 -19.19 3.71 -21.79
C ARG A 306 -20.60 3.32 -22.21
N VAL A 307 -20.79 2.10 -22.68
CA VAL A 307 -22.09 1.57 -23.14
C VAL A 307 -23.08 1.55 -21.99
N ARG A 308 -22.66 1.17 -20.78
CA ARG A 308 -23.53 1.24 -19.60
C ARG A 308 -24.05 2.65 -19.33
N LEU A 309 -23.19 3.66 -19.47
CA LEU A 309 -23.56 5.05 -19.26
C LEU A 309 -24.52 5.59 -20.34
N VAL A 310 -24.27 5.30 -21.62
CA VAL A 310 -24.96 5.98 -22.72
C VAL A 310 -26.04 5.14 -23.41
N ALA A 311 -25.94 3.81 -23.34
CA ALA A 311 -26.83 2.87 -24.01
C ALA A 311 -26.95 1.54 -23.22
N PRO A 312 -27.42 1.56 -21.96
CA PRO A 312 -27.38 0.40 -21.05
C PRO A 312 -28.08 -0.85 -21.60
N ARG A 313 -29.10 -0.69 -22.46
CA ARG A 313 -29.79 -1.80 -23.13
C ARG A 313 -28.90 -2.58 -24.11
N GLN A 314 -27.81 -2.00 -24.59
CA GLN A 314 -26.86 -2.63 -25.51
C GLN A 314 -25.70 -3.33 -24.78
N LEU A 315 -25.54 -3.12 -23.48
CA LEU A 315 -24.44 -3.70 -22.69
C LEU A 315 -24.35 -5.24 -22.82
N PRO A 316 -25.45 -6.02 -22.72
CA PRO A 316 -25.36 -7.47 -22.88
C PRO A 316 -24.88 -7.92 -24.27
N SER A 317 -25.19 -7.16 -25.32
CA SER A 317 -24.71 -7.46 -26.67
C SER A 317 -23.23 -7.15 -26.81
N VAL A 318 -22.75 -6.04 -26.26
CA VAL A 318 -21.31 -5.71 -26.23
C VAL A 318 -20.52 -6.72 -25.41
N GLN A 319 -21.06 -7.18 -24.28
CA GLN A 319 -20.44 -8.24 -23.48
C GLN A 319 -20.31 -9.55 -24.24
N ARG A 320 -21.34 -9.97 -24.97
CA ARG A 320 -21.25 -11.15 -25.85
C ARG A 320 -20.19 -10.97 -26.94
N LEU A 321 -20.16 -9.82 -27.61
CA LEU A 321 -19.13 -9.50 -28.62
C LEU A 321 -17.71 -9.58 -28.03
N LEU A 322 -17.50 -9.05 -26.83
CA LEU A 322 -16.20 -9.12 -26.15
C LEU A 322 -15.76 -10.55 -25.84
N CYS A 323 -16.69 -11.44 -25.51
CA CYS A 323 -16.40 -12.85 -25.21
C CYS A 323 -16.20 -13.70 -26.48
N GLU A 324 -16.96 -13.45 -27.55
CA GLU A 324 -17.04 -14.32 -28.72
C GLU A 324 -16.09 -13.91 -29.87
N ALA A 325 -15.48 -12.71 -29.79
CA ALA A 325 -14.65 -12.19 -30.88
C ALA A 325 -13.42 -13.07 -31.16
N THR A 326 -13.26 -13.44 -32.42
CA THR A 326 -12.10 -14.20 -32.92
C THR A 326 -10.87 -13.31 -33.17
N SER A 327 -11.06 -11.99 -33.37
CA SER A 327 -10.00 -11.01 -33.57
C SER A 327 -10.20 -9.79 -32.67
N ARG A 328 -9.33 -9.65 -31.66
CA ARG A 328 -9.37 -8.52 -30.71
C ARG A 328 -9.11 -7.15 -31.37
N PRO A 329 -8.13 -7.00 -32.29
CA PRO A 329 -7.93 -5.71 -32.96
C PRO A 329 -9.16 -5.24 -33.76
N ALA A 330 -9.80 -6.16 -34.51
CA ALA A 330 -10.99 -5.83 -35.28
C ALA A 330 -12.18 -5.47 -34.36
N LEU A 331 -12.34 -6.19 -33.25
CA LEU A 331 -13.34 -5.88 -32.24
C LEU A 331 -13.16 -4.48 -31.65
N PHE A 332 -11.95 -4.15 -31.21
CA PHE A 332 -11.71 -2.85 -30.57
C PHE A 332 -11.80 -1.69 -31.56
N ALA A 333 -11.44 -1.89 -32.84
CA ALA A 333 -11.68 -0.90 -33.89
C ALA A 333 -13.19 -0.63 -34.08
N LEU A 334 -14.01 -1.68 -34.13
CA LEU A 334 -15.47 -1.54 -34.22
C LEU A 334 -16.06 -0.80 -33.02
N LEU A 335 -15.61 -1.15 -31.80
CA LEU A 335 -16.07 -0.49 -30.58
C LEU A 335 -15.62 0.98 -30.51
N ALA A 336 -14.41 1.30 -31.00
CA ALA A 336 -13.91 2.66 -31.08
C ALA A 336 -14.77 3.52 -32.01
N GLU A 337 -15.09 3.00 -33.20
CA GLU A 337 -15.95 3.70 -34.18
C GLU A 337 -17.34 3.99 -33.60
N GLN A 338 -17.91 3.06 -32.83
CA GLN A 338 -19.26 3.18 -32.29
C GLN A 338 -19.34 4.00 -30.99
N TRP A 339 -18.34 3.90 -30.11
CA TRP A 339 -18.42 4.39 -28.72
C TRP A 339 -17.33 5.39 -28.32
N GLY A 340 -16.48 5.76 -29.29
CA GLY A 340 -15.34 6.66 -29.12
C GLY A 340 -14.05 5.91 -28.79
N GLU A 341 -12.93 6.47 -29.20
CA GLU A 341 -11.60 5.87 -29.05
C GLU A 341 -11.14 5.80 -27.58
N PHE A 342 -10.38 4.76 -27.28
CA PHE A 342 -9.64 4.61 -26.04
C PHE A 342 -8.39 3.77 -26.27
N GLU A 343 -7.24 4.43 -26.24
CA GLU A 343 -5.95 3.78 -26.40
C GLU A 343 -5.20 3.72 -25.06
N PRO A 344 -5.02 2.53 -24.47
CA PRO A 344 -4.32 2.38 -23.19
C PRO A 344 -2.93 3.03 -23.17
N ASP A 345 -2.19 3.00 -24.28
CA ASP A 345 -0.83 3.53 -24.35
C ASP A 345 -0.73 5.05 -24.10
N GLU A 346 -1.81 5.80 -24.31
CA GLU A 346 -1.87 7.22 -23.94
C GLU A 346 -1.82 7.44 -22.42
N TRP A 347 -2.18 6.42 -21.64
CA TRP A 347 -2.23 6.45 -20.18
C TRP A 347 -1.05 5.70 -19.55
N LEU A 348 -0.50 4.71 -20.23
CA LEU A 348 0.60 3.86 -19.73
C LEU A 348 1.99 4.49 -19.93
N VAL A 349 2.10 5.80 -19.66
CA VAL A 349 3.33 6.58 -19.91
C VAL A 349 4.39 6.34 -18.84
N THR A 350 5.54 5.83 -19.28
CA THR A 350 6.69 5.54 -18.41
C THR A 350 7.87 6.48 -18.64
N GLU A 351 7.91 7.16 -19.79
CA GLU A 351 8.96 8.13 -20.12
C GLU A 351 8.87 9.39 -19.27
N ARG A 352 10.01 10.06 -19.09
CA ARG A 352 10.08 11.39 -18.46
C ARG A 352 9.36 12.41 -19.36
N TRP A 353 8.75 13.41 -18.75
CA TRP A 353 8.18 14.54 -19.47
C TRP A 353 9.23 15.20 -20.39
N SER A 354 8.83 15.50 -21.62
CA SER A 354 9.72 15.86 -22.74
C SER A 354 9.47 17.26 -23.33
N GLY A 355 8.62 18.08 -22.70
CA GLY A 355 8.34 19.46 -23.14
C GLY A 355 9.42 20.48 -22.74
N SER A 356 9.17 21.77 -23.02
CA SER A 356 10.09 22.87 -22.67
C SER A 356 9.87 23.35 -21.24
N ALA A 357 10.95 23.58 -20.47
CA ALA A 357 10.86 23.96 -19.06
C ALA A 357 9.89 25.13 -18.78
N GLU A 358 9.78 26.09 -19.71
CA GLU A 358 8.88 27.24 -19.63
C GLU A 358 7.40 26.86 -19.69
N SER A 359 7.04 25.77 -20.38
CA SER A 359 5.66 25.30 -20.52
C SER A 359 5.23 24.32 -19.43
N TYR A 360 6.17 23.81 -18.61
CA TYR A 360 5.89 22.76 -17.63
C TYR A 360 4.82 23.16 -16.61
N ALA A 361 4.93 24.36 -16.02
CA ALA A 361 4.01 24.79 -14.97
C ALA A 361 2.57 24.88 -15.49
N THR A 362 2.37 25.45 -16.69
CA THR A 362 1.06 25.53 -17.35
C THR A 362 0.52 24.13 -17.66
N TRP A 363 1.34 23.28 -18.31
CA TRP A 363 0.96 21.90 -18.61
C TRP A 363 0.57 21.13 -17.34
N PHE A 364 1.33 21.29 -16.25
CA PHE A 364 1.09 20.59 -15.00
C PHE A 364 -0.24 20.99 -14.37
N VAL A 365 -0.55 22.29 -14.32
CA VAL A 365 -1.83 22.78 -13.80
C VAL A 365 -2.98 22.24 -14.63
N GLU A 366 -2.91 22.35 -15.97
CA GLU A 366 -3.95 21.81 -16.86
C GLU A 366 -4.13 20.29 -16.69
N TRP A 367 -3.03 19.56 -16.51
CA TRP A 367 -3.07 18.12 -16.27
C TRP A 367 -3.80 17.81 -14.96
N ILE A 368 -3.46 18.49 -13.87
CA ILE A 368 -4.09 18.30 -12.55
C ILE A 368 -5.57 18.67 -12.61
N GLU A 369 -5.96 19.70 -13.36
CA GLU A 369 -7.36 20.09 -13.54
C GLU A 369 -8.17 19.03 -14.30
N ARG A 370 -7.64 18.51 -15.42
CA ARG A 370 -8.26 17.41 -16.17
C ARG A 370 -8.41 16.16 -15.29
N ASP A 371 -7.36 15.81 -14.57
CA ASP A 371 -7.35 14.68 -13.66
C ASP A 371 -8.40 14.85 -12.54
N LEU A 372 -8.44 16.03 -11.90
CA LEU A 372 -9.41 16.33 -10.86
C LEU A 372 -10.86 16.25 -11.37
N ALA A 373 -11.12 16.72 -12.59
CA ALA A 373 -12.44 16.56 -13.23
C ALA A 373 -12.83 15.09 -13.38
N LEU A 374 -11.92 14.25 -13.89
CA LEU A 374 -12.15 12.81 -14.01
C LEU A 374 -12.31 12.14 -12.65
N SER A 375 -11.54 12.54 -11.64
CA SER A 375 -11.65 12.01 -10.28
C SER A 375 -13.04 12.30 -9.69
N ARG A 376 -13.55 13.53 -9.85
CA ARG A 376 -14.88 13.93 -9.35
C ARG A 376 -16.04 13.14 -9.97
N LEU A 377 -15.90 12.71 -11.23
CA LEU A 377 -16.87 11.79 -11.85
C LEU A 377 -16.88 10.40 -11.20
N GLY A 378 -15.76 10.00 -10.58
CA GLY A 378 -15.60 8.67 -10.00
C GLY A 378 -15.63 7.55 -11.05
N THR A 379 -15.64 6.30 -10.58
CA THR A 379 -15.72 5.13 -11.47
C THR A 379 -17.11 4.92 -12.07
N ALA A 380 -18.16 5.41 -11.40
CA ALA A 380 -19.54 5.26 -11.86
C ALA A 380 -19.86 6.11 -13.10
N ARG A 381 -19.15 7.22 -13.32
CA ARG A 381 -19.45 8.18 -14.41
C ARG A 381 -18.27 8.47 -15.34
N SER A 382 -17.10 7.87 -15.11
CA SER A 382 -15.94 8.01 -15.98
C SER A 382 -15.43 6.64 -16.44
N PRO A 383 -15.74 6.25 -17.69
CA PRO A 383 -15.19 5.05 -18.31
C PRO A 383 -13.66 5.02 -18.28
N ILE A 384 -13.03 6.18 -18.44
CA ILE A 384 -11.58 6.35 -18.33
C ILE A 384 -11.10 5.96 -16.93
N ARG A 385 -11.69 6.52 -15.86
CA ARG A 385 -11.27 6.19 -14.49
C ARG A 385 -11.45 4.72 -14.17
N LEU A 386 -12.56 4.13 -14.60
CA LEU A 386 -12.80 2.72 -14.37
C LEU A 386 -11.80 1.83 -15.12
N ALA A 387 -11.40 2.20 -16.34
CA ALA A 387 -10.35 1.51 -17.07
C ALA A 387 -8.96 1.63 -16.40
N LEU A 388 -8.62 2.79 -15.83
CA LEU A 388 -7.36 2.94 -15.08
C LEU A 388 -7.33 2.09 -13.79
N GLU A 389 -8.47 1.99 -13.10
CA GLU A 389 -8.59 1.18 -11.87
C GLU A 389 -8.38 -0.33 -12.12
N VAL A 390 -8.29 -0.82 -13.37
CA VAL A 390 -7.83 -2.20 -13.68
C VAL A 390 -6.49 -2.49 -12.99
N TRP A 391 -5.55 -1.54 -12.97
CA TRP A 391 -4.26 -1.69 -12.28
C TRP A 391 -4.37 -1.86 -10.76
N ARG A 392 -5.51 -1.51 -10.18
CA ARG A 392 -5.79 -1.62 -8.74
C ARG A 392 -6.67 -2.81 -8.41
N ASP A 393 -7.80 -2.92 -9.10
CA ASP A 393 -8.83 -3.91 -8.83
C ASP A 393 -8.36 -5.32 -9.20
N TYR A 394 -7.31 -5.42 -10.04
CA TYR A 394 -6.77 -6.68 -10.54
C TYR A 394 -5.38 -6.97 -9.95
N ARG A 395 -5.05 -6.33 -8.82
CA ARG A 395 -3.80 -6.57 -8.10
C ARG A 395 -3.65 -8.01 -7.60
N ASP A 396 -4.74 -8.73 -7.39
CA ASP A 396 -4.72 -10.17 -7.14
C ASP A 396 -4.02 -10.94 -8.28
N VAL A 397 -4.33 -10.61 -9.53
CA VAL A 397 -3.69 -11.22 -10.70
C VAL A 397 -2.25 -10.72 -10.87
N LEU A 398 -1.98 -9.42 -10.64
CA LEU A 398 -0.61 -8.90 -10.70
C LEU A 398 0.30 -9.56 -9.63
N ARG A 399 -0.24 -9.87 -8.45
CA ARG A 399 0.47 -10.67 -7.44
C ARG A 399 0.77 -12.08 -7.91
N LEU A 400 -0.18 -12.73 -8.59
CA LEU A 400 0.04 -14.03 -9.21
C LEU A 400 1.15 -13.97 -10.27
N VAL A 401 1.19 -12.90 -11.07
CA VAL A 401 2.20 -12.69 -12.12
C VAL A 401 3.60 -12.48 -11.54
N ALA A 402 3.76 -11.49 -10.66
CA ALA A 402 5.07 -11.02 -10.21
C ALA A 402 5.62 -11.77 -8.98
N GLY A 403 4.78 -12.50 -8.25
CA GLY A 403 5.20 -13.23 -7.06
C GLY A 403 6.05 -14.46 -7.38
N ARG A 404 7.08 -14.69 -6.56
CA ARG A 404 7.84 -15.95 -6.45
C ARG A 404 8.43 -16.44 -7.77
N ASN A 405 9.31 -15.64 -8.38
CA ASN A 405 9.97 -15.95 -9.64
C ASN A 405 8.99 -16.21 -10.80
N GLY A 406 7.77 -15.64 -10.74
CA GLY A 406 6.74 -15.79 -11.78
C GLY A 406 7.08 -15.10 -13.10
N LEU A 407 8.04 -14.19 -13.09
CA LEU A 407 8.62 -13.54 -14.25
C LEU A 407 10.07 -14.00 -14.45
N THR A 408 10.59 -13.86 -15.67
CA THR A 408 12.04 -13.99 -15.90
C THR A 408 12.80 -12.93 -15.10
N GLU A 409 14.10 -13.13 -14.84
CA GLU A 409 14.89 -12.18 -14.04
C GLU A 409 14.86 -10.77 -14.67
N VAL A 410 15.11 -10.67 -15.98
CA VAL A 410 15.06 -9.39 -16.72
C VAL A 410 13.68 -8.74 -16.62
N SER A 411 12.61 -9.53 -16.77
CA SER A 411 11.25 -9.03 -16.67
C SER A 411 10.85 -8.66 -15.23
N THR A 412 11.45 -9.27 -14.22
CA THR A 412 11.21 -8.94 -12.81
C THR A 412 11.74 -7.53 -12.51
N ILE A 413 12.97 -7.25 -12.94
CA ILE A 413 13.58 -5.91 -12.79
C ILE A 413 12.78 -4.85 -13.57
N ASP A 414 12.35 -5.16 -14.80
CA ASP A 414 11.49 -4.26 -15.59
C ASP A 414 10.13 -4.03 -14.91
N PHE A 415 9.51 -5.07 -14.36
CA PHE A 415 8.22 -4.94 -13.67
C PHE A 415 8.32 -4.07 -12.42
N TYR A 416 9.23 -4.37 -11.50
CA TYR A 416 9.37 -3.62 -10.24
C TYR A 416 9.97 -2.21 -10.44
N GLY A 417 10.62 -1.95 -11.57
CA GLY A 417 11.07 -0.61 -11.96
C GLY A 417 9.93 0.25 -12.55
N PRO A 418 9.91 0.45 -13.89
CA PRO A 418 8.95 1.34 -14.53
C PRO A 418 7.48 0.98 -14.30
N TRP A 419 7.09 -0.30 -14.31
CA TRP A 419 5.68 -0.71 -14.29
C TRP A 419 5.03 -0.63 -12.91
N ALA A 420 5.70 -1.05 -11.85
CA ALA A 420 5.23 -0.83 -10.48
C ALA A 420 5.16 0.68 -10.16
N GLY A 421 6.13 1.46 -10.65
CA GLY A 421 6.11 2.91 -10.58
C GLY A 421 4.91 3.54 -11.32
N LEU A 422 4.60 3.04 -12.52
CA LEU A 422 3.42 3.45 -13.30
C LEU A 422 2.12 3.09 -12.57
N SER A 423 1.98 1.85 -12.09
CA SER A 423 0.80 1.42 -11.31
C SER A 423 0.56 2.35 -10.13
N ASN A 424 1.62 2.70 -9.38
CA ASN A 424 1.51 3.67 -8.29
C ASN A 424 1.07 5.07 -8.76
N ARG A 425 1.53 5.55 -9.93
CA ARG A 425 1.07 6.82 -10.51
C ARG A 425 -0.38 6.78 -10.99
N LEU A 426 -0.84 5.66 -11.53
CA LEU A 426 -2.19 5.50 -12.06
C LEU A 426 -3.25 5.38 -10.97
N VAL A 427 -2.96 4.61 -9.91
CA VAL A 427 -3.99 4.19 -8.94
C VAL A 427 -3.56 4.30 -7.47
N GLY A 428 -2.30 4.66 -7.22
CA GLY A 428 -1.72 4.86 -5.89
C GLY A 428 -1.64 6.32 -5.46
N GLY A 429 -2.15 7.25 -6.27
CA GLY A 429 -2.09 8.69 -6.01
C GLY A 429 -2.92 9.17 -4.81
N PRO A 430 -2.87 10.48 -4.52
CA PRO A 430 -3.58 11.09 -3.40
C PRO A 430 -5.09 11.12 -3.60
N GLN A 431 -5.82 11.38 -2.51
CA GLN A 431 -7.22 11.77 -2.61
C GLN A 431 -7.37 13.07 -3.39
N LYS A 432 -8.50 13.26 -4.06
CA LYS A 432 -8.76 14.39 -4.96
C LYS A 432 -8.64 15.75 -4.27
N GLU A 433 -8.94 15.80 -2.97
CA GLU A 433 -8.82 16.98 -2.13
C GLU A 433 -7.38 17.51 -2.12
N ARG A 434 -6.35 16.66 -2.29
CA ARG A 434 -4.96 17.13 -2.43
C ARG A 434 -4.69 17.86 -3.73
N HIS A 435 -5.36 17.49 -4.81
CA HIS A 435 -5.27 18.24 -6.07
C HIS A 435 -5.99 19.59 -5.94
N GLU A 436 -7.12 19.63 -5.23
CA GLU A 436 -7.79 20.89 -4.89
C GLU A 436 -6.87 21.81 -4.08
N ASP A 437 -6.24 21.26 -3.03
CA ASP A 437 -5.29 21.97 -2.17
C ASP A 437 -4.08 22.48 -2.99
N LEU A 438 -3.50 21.62 -3.84
CA LEU A 438 -2.35 21.98 -4.67
C LEU A 438 -2.66 23.13 -5.63
N LEU A 439 -3.81 23.09 -6.32
CA LEU A 439 -4.25 24.18 -7.20
C LEU A 439 -4.45 25.49 -6.41
N ALA A 440 -5.06 25.42 -5.23
CA ALA A 440 -5.26 26.58 -4.37
C ALA A 440 -3.92 27.18 -3.87
N LEU A 441 -2.94 26.34 -3.55
CA LEU A 441 -1.60 26.75 -3.11
C LEU A 441 -0.76 27.37 -4.23
N ILE A 442 -0.86 26.83 -5.45
CA ILE A 442 -0.22 27.40 -6.65
C ILE A 442 -0.81 28.78 -6.92
N LYS A 443 -2.14 28.90 -6.92
CA LYS A 443 -2.84 30.19 -7.12
C LYS A 443 -2.49 31.23 -6.05
N ALA A 444 -2.25 30.80 -4.81
CA ALA A 444 -1.81 31.67 -3.72
C ALA A 444 -0.32 32.06 -3.79
N GLY A 445 0.45 31.52 -4.73
CA GLY A 445 1.88 31.78 -4.88
C GLY A 445 2.78 31.12 -3.82
N VAL A 446 2.22 30.23 -3.00
CA VAL A 446 2.96 29.49 -1.96
C VAL A 446 3.77 28.36 -2.58
N VAL A 447 3.23 27.71 -3.61
CA VAL A 447 3.87 26.61 -4.35
C VAL A 447 4.21 27.04 -5.76
N THR A 448 5.46 26.79 -6.16
CA THR A 448 5.92 26.88 -7.55
C THR A 448 6.29 25.48 -8.03
N VAL A 449 5.70 25.04 -9.14
CA VAL A 449 6.01 23.73 -9.73
C VAL A 449 7.15 23.90 -10.74
N LEU A 450 8.16 23.03 -10.67
CA LEU A 450 9.34 23.08 -11.52
C LEU A 450 9.40 21.88 -12.46
N SER A 451 9.92 22.12 -13.67
CA SER A 451 10.21 21.06 -14.64
C SER A 451 11.11 19.98 -14.05
N PRO A 452 11.19 18.80 -14.67
CA PRO A 452 12.03 17.72 -14.17
C PRO A 452 13.48 18.14 -13.95
N MET A 453 14.02 17.87 -12.77
CA MET A 453 15.38 18.20 -12.38
C MET A 453 16.06 16.99 -11.74
N ASP A 454 17.37 16.89 -11.95
CA ASP A 454 18.22 15.84 -11.36
C ASP A 454 18.99 16.33 -10.12
N ASP A 455 19.16 17.65 -9.97
CA ASP A 455 19.79 18.28 -8.80
C ASP A 455 19.01 19.54 -8.38
N ALA A 456 18.84 19.73 -7.07
CA ALA A 456 18.12 20.83 -6.44
C ALA A 456 18.95 21.55 -5.34
N ARG A 457 20.30 21.45 -5.39
CA ARG A 457 21.20 22.12 -4.43
C ARG A 457 21.06 23.65 -4.32
N GLN A 458 20.33 24.29 -5.23
CA GLN A 458 20.10 25.74 -5.22
C GLN A 458 19.08 26.21 -4.18
N PHE A 459 18.36 25.31 -3.50
CA PHE A 459 17.37 25.67 -2.47
C PHE A 459 17.96 25.55 -1.06
N ASP A 460 17.44 26.34 -0.12
CA ASP A 460 17.93 26.33 1.27
C ASP A 460 17.76 24.95 1.93
N CYS A 461 16.68 24.26 1.56
CA CYS A 461 16.36 22.92 2.04
C CYS A 461 15.72 22.09 0.92
N VAL A 462 16.17 20.84 0.77
CA VAL A 462 15.55 19.84 -0.12
C VAL A 462 15.01 18.70 0.72
N ILE A 463 13.69 18.47 0.63
CA ILE A 463 13.00 17.38 1.31
C ILE A 463 12.76 16.25 0.31
N PRO A 464 13.41 15.09 0.47
CA PRO A 464 13.15 13.92 -0.35
C PRO A 464 11.80 13.30 0.05
N ALA A 465 10.71 13.75 -0.56
CA ALA A 465 9.36 13.30 -0.26
C ALA A 465 8.99 12.02 -1.03
N ARG A 466 9.75 10.95 -0.73
CA ARG A 466 9.64 9.64 -1.38
C ARG A 466 9.56 8.55 -0.34
N VAL A 467 8.83 7.49 -0.66
CA VAL A 467 8.82 6.28 0.17
C VAL A 467 10.19 5.62 0.10
N ALA A 468 10.78 5.33 1.27
CA ALA A 468 12.04 4.62 1.34
C ALA A 468 11.89 3.19 0.79
N HIS A 469 12.90 2.72 0.07
CA HIS A 469 12.94 1.34 -0.41
C HIS A 469 13.08 0.36 0.76
N SER A 470 12.42 -0.79 0.67
CA SER A 470 12.37 -1.83 1.70
C SER A 470 13.31 -3.02 1.49
N GLY A 471 14.00 -3.09 0.35
CA GLY A 471 14.94 -4.19 0.02
C GLY A 471 16.37 -4.01 0.52
N LEU A 472 17.22 -4.96 0.17
CA LEU A 472 18.53 -5.21 0.79
C LEU A 472 19.72 -4.50 0.13
N SER A 473 19.54 -3.81 -1.00
CA SER A 473 20.62 -3.15 -1.77
C SER A 473 21.10 -1.84 -1.13
N ARG A 474 20.36 -1.30 -0.15
CA ARG A 474 20.86 -0.20 0.68
C ARG A 474 21.69 -0.78 1.83
N PRO A 475 22.70 -0.06 2.35
CA PRO A 475 23.41 -0.48 3.55
C PRO A 475 22.39 -0.74 4.67
N ALA A 476 22.13 -2.02 4.94
CA ALA A 476 21.14 -2.42 5.93
C ALA A 476 21.76 -2.18 7.31
N GLN A 477 21.17 -1.28 8.09
CA GLN A 477 21.57 -1.04 9.48
C GLN A 477 20.60 -1.73 10.44
N GLY A 478 21.07 -2.04 11.65
CA GLY A 478 20.28 -2.75 12.66
C GLY A 478 19.96 -4.18 12.26
N LEU A 479 18.78 -4.66 12.65
CA LEU A 479 18.39 -6.07 12.55
C LEU A 479 18.51 -6.67 11.14
N ILE A 480 18.10 -5.96 10.10
CA ILE A 480 18.17 -6.48 8.72
C ILE A 480 19.63 -6.67 8.28
N GLY A 481 20.52 -5.72 8.65
CA GLY A 481 21.95 -5.84 8.38
C GLY A 481 22.56 -7.03 9.11
N ASP A 482 22.27 -7.17 10.40
CA ASP A 482 22.73 -8.29 11.23
C ASP A 482 22.29 -9.65 10.67
N LEU A 483 21.03 -9.80 10.23
CA LEU A 483 20.54 -11.03 9.59
C LEU A 483 21.24 -11.33 8.26
N LEU A 484 21.51 -10.30 7.45
CA LEU A 484 22.16 -10.45 6.13
C LEU A 484 23.64 -10.85 6.27
N GLU A 485 24.37 -10.22 7.19
CA GLU A 485 25.77 -10.53 7.48
C GLU A 485 25.96 -11.99 7.90
N GLN A 486 25.06 -12.49 8.75
CA GLN A 486 25.01 -13.90 9.16
C GLN A 486 24.57 -14.87 8.05
N GLY A 487 24.03 -14.37 6.94
CA GLY A 487 23.48 -15.20 5.87
C GLY A 487 22.15 -15.87 6.22
N LEU A 488 21.41 -15.35 7.20
CA LEU A 488 20.08 -15.84 7.58
C LEU A 488 18.99 -15.39 6.60
N ILE A 489 19.26 -14.32 5.84
CA ILE A 489 18.39 -13.79 4.78
C ILE A 489 19.19 -13.56 3.50
N ARG A 490 18.50 -13.51 2.37
CA ARG A 490 19.03 -13.10 1.05
C ARG A 490 18.01 -12.28 0.27
N ALA A 491 18.48 -11.54 -0.73
CA ALA A 491 17.62 -10.81 -1.65
C ALA A 491 16.97 -11.79 -2.64
N ALA A 492 15.70 -11.58 -2.96
CA ALA A 492 14.99 -12.37 -3.96
C ALA A 492 15.55 -12.12 -5.38
N HIS A 493 15.84 -10.86 -5.70
CA HIS A 493 16.37 -10.42 -6.99
C HIS A 493 17.35 -9.26 -6.81
N ALA A 494 17.89 -8.74 -7.91
CA ALA A 494 18.59 -7.46 -7.90
C ALA A 494 17.64 -6.27 -7.67
N TRP A 495 18.20 -5.11 -7.31
CA TRP A 495 17.46 -3.85 -7.23
C TRP A 495 16.71 -3.59 -8.56
N PRO A 496 15.40 -3.23 -8.55
CA PRO A 496 14.60 -2.82 -7.40
C PRO A 496 13.72 -3.89 -6.73
N ALA A 497 13.89 -5.17 -7.07
CA ALA A 497 13.08 -6.29 -6.57
C ALA A 497 13.79 -7.12 -5.47
N ASP A 498 14.67 -6.47 -4.72
CA ASP A 498 15.64 -7.02 -3.77
C ASP A 498 15.11 -7.13 -2.33
N GLY A 499 13.81 -7.32 -2.14
CA GLY A 499 13.25 -7.70 -0.85
C GLY A 499 13.74 -9.08 -0.38
N ILE A 500 13.46 -9.39 0.88
CA ILE A 500 13.86 -10.66 1.50
C ILE A 500 13.13 -11.82 0.80
N GLU A 501 13.90 -12.80 0.32
CA GLU A 501 13.35 -14.00 -0.29
C GLU A 501 12.73 -14.91 0.77
N THR A 502 11.52 -15.43 0.48
CA THR A 502 10.79 -16.31 1.39
C THR A 502 10.15 -17.51 0.67
N ASP A 503 9.98 -18.62 1.38
CA ASP A 503 9.21 -19.76 0.91
C ASP A 503 7.69 -19.50 0.98
N ARG A 504 6.85 -20.45 0.52
CA ARG A 504 5.38 -20.30 0.44
C ARG A 504 4.69 -20.07 1.79
N THR A 505 5.37 -20.36 2.89
CA THR A 505 4.88 -20.17 4.25
C THR A 505 5.40 -18.88 4.89
N GLY A 506 6.29 -18.15 4.21
CA GLY A 506 6.90 -16.92 4.69
C GLY A 506 8.22 -17.14 5.43
N ARG A 507 8.79 -18.36 5.43
CA ARG A 507 10.13 -18.59 6.02
C ARG A 507 11.18 -17.91 5.17
N ALA A 508 12.06 -17.13 5.79
CA ALA A 508 13.18 -16.50 5.10
C ALA A 508 14.08 -17.56 4.45
N LEU A 509 14.65 -17.25 3.28
CA LEU A 509 15.70 -18.09 2.70
C LEU A 509 17.07 -17.57 3.15
N GLY A 510 17.95 -18.48 3.59
CA GLY A 510 19.35 -18.18 3.87
C GLY A 510 20.16 -17.96 2.60
N ARG A 511 21.44 -17.59 2.78
CA ARG A 511 22.38 -17.35 1.66
C ARG A 511 22.46 -18.53 0.68
N ASP A 512 22.36 -19.75 1.19
CA ASP A 512 22.38 -21.00 0.42
C ASP A 512 21.05 -21.33 -0.29
N GLY A 513 20.00 -20.54 -0.07
CA GLY A 513 18.66 -20.76 -0.61
C GLY A 513 17.80 -21.72 0.21
N SER A 514 18.29 -22.25 1.33
CA SER A 514 17.50 -23.09 2.22
C SER A 514 16.54 -22.24 3.07
N PRO A 515 15.30 -22.71 3.34
CA PRO A 515 14.38 -22.00 4.21
C PRO A 515 14.85 -22.08 5.67
N GLN A 516 14.91 -20.94 6.35
CA GLN A 516 15.19 -20.85 7.77
C GLN A 516 14.13 -21.62 8.56
N PRO A 517 14.51 -22.48 9.53
CA PRO A 517 13.56 -23.33 10.21
C PRO A 517 12.59 -22.54 11.09
N ARG A 518 13.03 -21.41 11.65
CA ARG A 518 12.35 -20.72 12.76
C ARG A 518 12.26 -19.18 12.58
N LEU A 519 12.47 -18.68 11.35
CA LEU A 519 12.41 -17.25 11.01
C LEU A 519 11.43 -17.00 9.87
N TRP A 520 10.35 -16.29 10.16
CA TRP A 520 9.35 -15.85 9.18
C TRP A 520 9.42 -14.35 8.96
N VAL A 521 9.26 -13.92 7.71
CA VAL A 521 9.29 -12.51 7.33
C VAL A 521 8.05 -12.19 6.51
N LEU A 522 7.31 -11.15 6.91
CA LEU A 522 6.08 -10.73 6.24
C LEU A 522 6.04 -9.21 6.08
N GLY A 523 5.19 -8.77 5.16
CA GLY A 523 4.94 -7.35 4.94
C GLY A 523 6.00 -6.72 4.03
N PRO A 524 6.24 -5.41 4.15
CA PRO A 524 6.98 -4.68 3.13
C PRO A 524 8.43 -5.13 2.90
N ALA A 525 9.05 -5.81 3.87
CA ALA A 525 10.41 -6.32 3.75
C ALA A 525 10.56 -7.42 2.69
N VAL A 526 9.46 -8.06 2.25
CA VAL A 526 9.47 -9.10 1.21
C VAL A 526 9.04 -8.57 -0.18
N GLU A 527 8.91 -7.25 -0.35
CA GLU A 527 8.58 -6.64 -1.64
C GLU A 527 9.67 -6.94 -2.68
N GLY A 528 9.31 -7.60 -3.77
CA GLY A 528 10.26 -8.17 -4.73
C GLY A 528 10.15 -9.69 -4.79
N CYS A 529 10.11 -10.35 -3.63
CA CYS A 529 9.77 -11.78 -3.55
C CYS A 529 8.27 -12.00 -3.80
N THR A 530 7.45 -11.14 -3.22
CA THR A 530 6.02 -11.03 -3.49
C THR A 530 5.68 -9.57 -3.77
N PHE A 531 4.52 -9.33 -4.39
CA PHE A 531 4.15 -8.00 -4.87
C PHE A 531 3.08 -7.33 -4.01
N TYR A 532 3.20 -6.02 -3.83
CA TYR A 532 2.22 -5.15 -3.20
C TYR A 532 1.98 -5.49 -1.72
N ASN A 533 3.03 -5.38 -0.92
CA ASN A 533 3.03 -5.69 0.52
C ASN A 533 2.83 -4.48 1.44
N HIS A 534 2.77 -3.26 0.88
CA HIS A 534 2.70 -1.97 1.59
C HIS A 534 1.28 -1.53 2.00
N TYR A 535 0.32 -2.45 2.03
CA TYR A 535 -1.08 -2.14 2.31
C TYR A 535 -1.55 -2.63 3.68
N ILE A 536 -2.60 -2.01 4.19
CA ILE A 536 -3.27 -2.41 5.43
C ILE A 536 -4.34 -3.46 5.07
N PRO A 537 -4.53 -4.50 5.90
CA PRO A 537 -5.55 -5.50 5.62
C PRO A 537 -6.95 -4.92 5.42
N THR A 538 -7.74 -5.65 4.63
CA THR A 538 -9.13 -5.32 4.29
C THR A 538 -10.07 -6.33 4.96
N PRO A 539 -11.37 -6.01 5.12
CA PRO A 539 -12.35 -6.95 5.67
C PRO A 539 -12.73 -8.10 4.71
N ASP A 540 -12.14 -8.16 3.52
CA ASP A 540 -12.38 -9.20 2.52
C ASP A 540 -11.87 -10.57 3.03
N PRO A 541 -12.68 -11.65 2.99
CA PRO A 541 -12.24 -13.00 3.32
C PRO A 541 -11.02 -13.47 2.50
N ALA A 542 -10.85 -12.94 1.28
CA ALA A 542 -9.71 -13.21 0.41
C ALA A 542 -8.50 -12.28 0.66
N CYS A 543 -8.50 -11.49 1.74
CA CYS A 543 -7.40 -10.58 2.06
C CYS A 543 -6.07 -11.34 2.22
N HIS A 544 -5.19 -11.17 1.23
CA HIS A 544 -3.91 -11.88 1.13
C HIS A 544 -3.06 -11.76 2.40
N ALA A 545 -2.96 -10.55 2.97
CA ALA A 545 -2.19 -10.27 4.17
C ALA A 545 -2.60 -11.13 5.38
N LEU A 546 -3.90 -11.39 5.54
CA LEU A 546 -4.44 -12.17 6.65
C LEU A 546 -4.28 -13.68 6.40
N ILE A 547 -4.42 -14.10 5.14
CA ILE A 547 -4.16 -15.48 4.71
C ILE A 547 -2.67 -15.83 4.88
N GLU A 548 -1.75 -14.92 4.54
CA GLU A 548 -0.32 -15.11 4.76
C GLU A 548 0.03 -15.21 6.24
N ALA A 549 -0.55 -14.34 7.07
CA ALA A 549 -0.35 -14.40 8.53
C ALA A 549 -0.81 -15.75 9.09
N ARG A 550 -2.00 -16.23 8.69
CA ARG A 550 -2.53 -17.56 9.05
C ARG A 550 -1.55 -18.67 8.69
N ARG A 551 -1.10 -18.73 7.43
CA ARG A 551 -0.17 -19.76 6.94
C ARG A 551 1.17 -19.75 7.65
N ALA A 552 1.72 -18.56 7.92
CA ALA A 552 2.98 -18.41 8.62
C ALA A 552 2.87 -18.89 10.08
N VAL A 553 1.76 -18.58 10.76
CA VAL A 553 1.49 -19.08 12.11
C VAL A 553 1.28 -20.59 12.14
N GLU A 554 0.53 -21.17 11.18
CA GLU A 554 0.37 -22.63 11.05
C GLU A 554 1.72 -23.33 10.87
N SER A 555 2.57 -22.79 9.99
CA SER A 555 3.93 -23.29 9.78
C SER A 555 4.77 -23.22 11.06
N CYS A 556 4.72 -22.10 11.80
CA CYS A 556 5.46 -21.94 13.04
C CYS A 556 5.00 -22.92 14.12
N LEU A 557 3.69 -23.05 14.35
CA LEU A 557 3.16 -23.95 15.38
C LEU A 557 3.43 -25.42 15.05
N ALA A 558 3.39 -25.81 13.78
CA ALA A 558 3.75 -27.17 13.35
C ALA A 558 5.22 -27.49 13.69
N ILE A 559 6.15 -26.56 13.41
CA ILE A 559 7.59 -26.72 13.71
C ILE A 559 7.87 -26.75 15.22
N LEU A 560 7.08 -26.03 16.02
CA LEU A 560 7.22 -26.05 17.49
C LEU A 560 6.59 -27.29 18.13
N ALA A 561 5.58 -27.88 17.51
CA ALA A 561 4.91 -29.09 18.00
C ALA A 561 5.67 -30.37 17.66
N ASP A 562 6.38 -30.39 16.52
CA ASP A 562 7.26 -31.49 16.10
C ASP A 562 8.71 -30.99 16.05
N PRO A 563 9.38 -30.85 17.21
CA PRO A 563 10.82 -30.64 17.24
C PRO A 563 11.45 -31.94 16.72
N ALA A 564 11.60 -32.06 15.39
CA ALA A 564 12.19 -33.22 14.75
C ALA A 564 13.55 -33.58 15.43
N PRO A 565 13.88 -34.89 15.49
CA PRO A 565 14.68 -35.52 16.54
C PRO A 565 16.16 -35.14 16.63
#